data_AF-A0A4Q2XPA2-F1
#
_entry.id   AF-A0A4Q2XPA2-F1
#
_cell.length_a   1.000
_cell.length_b   1.000
_cell.length_c   1.000
_cell.angle_alpha   90.00
_cell.angle_beta   90.00
_cell.angle_gamma   90.00
#
_symmetry.space_group_name_H-M   'P 1'
#
loop_
_entity.id
_entity.type
_entity.pdbx_description
1 polymer ?
#
loop_
_entity_poly.entity_id
_entity_poly.type
_entity_poly.pdbx_seq_one_letter_code
_entity_poly.pdbx_strand_id
1 'polypeptide(L)' 'MKPLVQQVRQTDPATAFTWAASISDPQDRASQLGETLKSWRTSNLAAARAALDAASLSDSERAKLQKEVE' A
#
# COMPACT_ATOMS: atom_id res chain seq x y z
N MET A 1 14.08 -21.34 -0.90
CA MET A 1 13.75 -20.23 -1.81
C MET A 1 12.82 -19.29 -1.06
N LYS A 2 13.26 -18.09 -0.70
CA LYS A 2 12.40 -17.12 0.00
C LYS A 2 11.44 -16.51 -1.02
N PRO A 3 10.14 -16.34 -0.70
CA PRO A 3 9.18 -15.85 -1.68
C PRO A 3 9.56 -14.42 -2.08
N LEU A 4 9.68 -14.18 -3.39
CA LEU A 4 9.99 -12.87 -3.99
C LEU A 4 9.16 -11.73 -3.38
N VAL A 5 7.93 -12.03 -2.97
CA VAL A 5 7.01 -11.14 -2.27
C VAL A 5 7.65 -10.42 -1.08
N GLN A 6 8.50 -11.09 -0.29
CA GLN A 6 9.10 -10.49 0.90
C GLN A 6 10.26 -9.54 0.54
N GLN A 7 10.94 -9.80 -0.58
CA GLN A 7 12.05 -8.98 -1.09
C GLN A 7 11.52 -7.75 -1.84
N VAL A 8 10.47 -7.91 -2.67
CA VAL A 8 9.81 -6.78 -3.36
C VAL A 8 9.20 -5.81 -2.34
N ARG A 9 8.61 -6.31 -1.25
CA ARG A 9 8.14 -5.47 -0.13
C ARG A 9 9.20 -4.59 0.52
N GLN A 10 10.49 -4.98 0.44
CA GLN A 10 11.60 -4.22 1.02
C GLN A 10 12.31 -3.32 0.00
N THR A 11 12.32 -3.68 -1.29
CA THR A 11 13.11 -2.99 -2.31
C THR A 11 12.31 -1.99 -3.13
N ASP A 12 11.02 -2.26 -3.42
CA ASP A 12 10.19 -1.35 -4.20
C ASP A 12 8.79 -1.24 -3.60
N PRO A 13 8.62 -0.26 -2.69
CA PRO A 13 7.35 0.02 -2.06
C PRO A 13 6.24 0.11 -3.12
N ALA A 14 6.40 0.92 -4.16
CA ALA A 14 5.37 1.18 -5.17
C ALA A 14 4.77 -0.12 -5.72
N THR A 15 5.61 -1.12 -5.97
CA THR A 15 5.19 -2.43 -6.48
C THR A 15 4.30 -3.20 -5.49
N ALA A 16 4.62 -3.17 -4.19
CA ALA A 16 3.81 -3.86 -3.17
C ALA A 16 2.42 -3.22 -3.00
N PHE A 17 2.32 -1.91 -3.14
CA PHE A 17 1.04 -1.19 -3.07
C PHE A 17 0.22 -1.38 -4.35
N THR A 18 0.85 -1.37 -5.52
CA THR A 18 0.19 -1.71 -6.79
C THR A 18 -0.34 -3.14 -6.77
N TRP A 19 0.40 -4.11 -6.22
CA TRP A 19 -0.11 -5.47 -6.04
C TRP A 19 -1.31 -5.50 -5.10
N ALA A 20 -1.25 -4.82 -3.94
CA ALA A 20 -2.38 -4.76 -3.03
C ALA A 20 -3.62 -4.13 -3.70
N ALA A 21 -3.43 -3.07 -4.51
CA ALA A 21 -4.50 -2.44 -5.29
C ALA A 21 -5.08 -3.36 -6.38
N SER A 22 -4.31 -4.35 -6.85
CA SER A 22 -4.78 -5.34 -7.84
C SER A 22 -5.65 -6.47 -7.25
N ILE A 23 -5.81 -6.52 -5.92
CA ILE A 23 -6.62 -7.53 -5.26
C ILE A 23 -8.11 -7.32 -5.62
N SER A 24 -8.73 -8.38 -6.16
CA SER A 24 -10.12 -8.37 -6.60
C SER A 24 -11.11 -8.26 -5.44
N ASP A 25 -10.79 -8.88 -4.30
CA ASP A 25 -11.62 -8.79 -3.10
C ASP A 25 -11.44 -7.41 -2.44
N PRO A 26 -12.52 -6.61 -2.27
CA PRO A 26 -12.44 -5.28 -1.68
C PRO A 26 -11.96 -5.27 -0.22
N GLN A 27 -12.35 -6.26 0.58
CA GLN A 27 -11.96 -6.34 1.99
C GLN A 27 -10.48 -6.70 2.13
N ASP A 28 -10.01 -7.67 1.36
CA ASP A 28 -8.60 -8.06 1.35
C ASP A 28 -7.74 -6.93 0.78
N ARG A 29 -8.18 -6.29 -0.30
CA ARG A 29 -7.51 -5.12 -0.87
C ARG A 29 -7.31 -4.02 0.17
N ALA A 30 -8.38 -3.61 0.83
CA ALA A 30 -8.32 -2.53 1.83
C ALA A 30 -7.41 -2.88 3.01
N SER A 31 -7.44 -4.14 3.46
CA SER A 31 -6.57 -4.61 4.56
C SER A 31 -5.10 -4.62 4.14
N GLN A 32 -4.79 -5.15 2.95
CA GLN A 32 -3.42 -5.21 2.44
C GLN A 32 -2.85 -3.83 2.13
N LEU A 33 -3.67 -2.93 1.57
CA LEU A 33 -3.30 -1.52 1.36
C LEU A 33 -3.00 -0.85 2.70
N GLY A 34 -3.88 -1.00 3.69
CA GLY A 34 -3.69 -0.42 5.04
C GLY A 34 -2.41 -0.91 5.70
N GLU A 35 -2.17 -2.21 5.74
CA GLU A 35 -0.96 -2.80 6.34
C GLU A 35 0.32 -2.37 5.62
N THR A 36 0.28 -2.29 4.29
CA THR A 36 1.42 -1.83 3.49
C THR A 36 1.71 -0.36 3.75
N LEU A 37 0.67 0.48 3.75
CA LEU A 37 0.77 1.91 4.00
C LEU A 37 1.30 2.21 5.40
N LYS A 38 0.83 1.46 6.41
CA LYS A 38 1.24 1.60 7.81
C LYS A 38 2.70 1.19 8.03
N SER A 39 3.13 0.10 7.38
CA SER A 39 4.54 -0.31 7.36
C SER A 39 5.43 0.81 6.80
N TRP A 40 4.98 1.48 5.73
CA TRP A 40 5.78 2.52 5.10
C TRP A 40 5.69 3.85 5.81
N ARG A 41 4.57 4.21 6.42
CA ARG A 41 4.50 5.38 7.30
C ARG A 41 5.64 5.36 8.32
N THR A 42 5.95 4.16 8.82
CA THR A 42 6.99 3.94 9.82
C THR A 42 8.41 3.99 9.24
N SER A 43 8.62 3.52 8.00
CA SER A 43 9.95 3.48 7.37
C SER A 43 10.26 4.68 6.46
N ASN A 44 9.31 5.11 5.64
CA ASN A 44 9.42 6.19 4.67
C ASN A 44 8.03 6.79 4.35
N LEU A 45 7.68 7.87 5.04
CA LEU A 45 6.40 8.57 4.88
C LEU A 45 6.19 9.12 3.47
N ALA A 46 7.26 9.59 2.81
CA ALA A 46 7.17 10.13 1.45
C ALA A 46 6.79 9.03 0.45
N ALA A 47 7.34 7.82 0.60
CA ALA A 47 6.95 6.67 -0.21
C ALA A 47 5.49 6.28 0.03
N ALA A 48 5.01 6.33 1.28
CA ALA A 48 3.62 5.99 1.61
C ALA A 48 2.63 6.94 0.91
N ARG A 49 2.92 8.25 0.92
CA ARG A 49 2.11 9.25 0.20
C ARG A 49 2.17 9.06 -1.30
N ALA A 50 3.34 8.83 -1.87
CA ALA A 50 3.50 8.62 -3.31
C ALA A 50 2.72 7.39 -3.81
N ALA A 51 2.69 6.29 -3.05
CA ALA A 51 1.89 5.13 -3.43
C ALA A 51 0.39 5.34 -3.27
N LEU A 52 -0.04 6.07 -2.24
CA LEU A 52 -1.43 6.46 -2.09
C LEU A 52 -1.91 7.28 -3.30
N ASP A 53 -1.06 8.19 -3.79
CA ASP A 53 -1.34 8.99 -4.98
C ASP A 53 -1.34 8.16 -6.27
N ALA A 54 -0.39 7.24 -6.41
CA ALA A 54 -0.24 6.38 -7.58
C ALA A 54 -1.33 5.31 -7.71
N ALA A 55 -2.00 4.93 -6.62
CA ALA A 55 -3.06 3.94 -6.69
C ALA A 55 -4.40 4.55 -7.13
N SER A 56 -5.01 3.87 -8.10
CA SER A 56 -6.38 4.12 -8.54
C SER A 56 -7.37 3.57 -7.51
N LEU A 57 -7.54 4.30 -6.41
CA LEU A 57 -8.46 4.00 -5.32
C LEU A 57 -9.74 4.82 -5.47
N SER A 58 -10.85 4.31 -4.93
CA SER A 58 -12.04 5.13 -4.75
C SER A 58 -11.81 6.25 -3.73
N ASP A 59 -12.59 7.34 -3.81
CA ASP A 59 -12.47 8.47 -2.88
C ASP A 59 -12.58 8.03 -1.41
N SER A 60 -13.43 7.05 -1.13
CA SER A 60 -13.65 6.54 0.22
C SER A 60 -12.48 5.71 0.74
N GLU A 61 -11.82 4.92 -0.13
CA GLU A 61 -10.62 4.16 0.23
C GLU A 61 -9.43 5.11 0.42
N ARG A 62 -9.27 6.08 -0.50
CA ARG A 62 -8.21 7.10 -0.43
C ARG A 62 -8.32 7.93 0.84
N ALA A 63 -9.50 8.45 1.17
CA ALA A 63 -9.69 9.25 2.38
C ALA A 63 -9.36 8.47 3.67
N LYS A 64 -9.68 7.18 3.70
CA LYS A 64 -9.41 6.31 4.86
C LYS A 64 -7.92 6.05 5.02
N LEU A 65 -7.25 5.74 3.91
CA LEU A 65 -5.80 5.51 3.87
C LEU A 65 -5.01 6.81 4.07
N GLN A 66 -5.52 7.95 3.61
CA GLN A 66 -4.87 9.25 3.80
C GLN A 66 -4.78 9.63 5.28
N LYS A 67 -5.82 9.34 6.07
CA LYS A 67 -5.79 9.52 7.54
C LYS A 67 -4.74 8.65 8.23
N GLU A 68 -4.38 7.51 7.65
CA GLU A 68 -3.32 6.66 8.19
C GLU A 68 -1.92 7.26 7.94
N VAL A 69 -1.74 8.13 6.94
CA VAL A 69 -0.45 8.77 6.57
C VAL A 69 -0.41 10.29 6.77
N GLU A 70 -1.43 10.87 7.41
CA GLU A 70 -1.40 12.23 7.94
C GLU A 70 -0.51 12.30 9.20
#